data_AF-A0A1R0H245-F1
#
_entry.id   AF-A0A1R0H245-F1
#
_cell.length_a   1.000
_cell.length_b   1.000
_cell.length_c   1.000
_cell.angle_alpha   90.00
_cell.angle_beta   90.00
_cell.angle_gamma   90.00
#
_symmetry.space_group_name_H-M   'P 1'
#
loop_
_entity.id
_entity.type
_entity.pdbx_description
1 polymer ?
#
loop_
_entity_poly.entity_id
_entity_poly.type
_entity_poly.pdbx_seq_one_letter_code
_entity_poly.pdbx_strand_id
1 'polypeptide(L)'
;MNDIYFCRNDILELIYQSDFQGSDFTCPLDFHSVRGYVNTLEFRDNWVARDIEGYVFDKELNSVSYHPESKLRNEQRLPFQVQCSWNGVAVLNSKPFYDKDPLRFRRSRVDTGECSASECSLLCNDFWDRGYRRIIVVPEILVSYRLQNAVLLGPKYNLTPNITRTLEEKIKYIDGPEKVSCYSLEGTEFDSPSQSEKWVNYTSSGTKVL
;
A
#
# COMPACT_ATOMS: atom_id res chain seq x y z
N MET A 1 5.26 10.22 -6.30
CA MET A 1 4.38 11.18 -5.59
C MET A 1 3.31 11.63 -6.56
N ASN A 2 2.06 11.59 -6.12
CA ASN A 2 0.88 12.05 -6.84
C ASN A 2 0.49 13.47 -6.36
N ASP A 3 -0.69 13.95 -6.74
CA ASP A 3 -1.34 15.21 -6.40
C ASP A 3 -1.95 15.22 -4.98
N ILE A 4 -1.16 14.81 -3.99
CA ILE A 4 -1.58 14.72 -2.58
C ILE A 4 -1.17 15.94 -1.75
N TYR A 5 -1.90 16.16 -0.67
CA TYR A 5 -1.52 17.00 0.46
C TYR A 5 -0.82 16.14 1.53
N PHE A 6 0.35 16.59 1.98
CA PHE A 6 1.21 15.91 2.95
C PHE A 6 1.97 16.94 3.81
N CYS A 7 2.45 16.53 4.99
CA CYS A 7 3.36 17.34 5.77
C CYS A 7 4.83 16.99 5.46
N ARG A 8 5.73 17.97 5.59
CA ARG A 8 7.17 17.72 5.40
C ARG A 8 7.70 16.60 6.31
N ASN A 9 7.30 16.59 7.57
CA ASN A 9 7.76 15.60 8.55
C ASN A 9 7.27 14.19 8.19
N ASP A 10 6.09 14.05 7.58
CA ASP A 10 5.59 12.77 7.08
C ASP A 10 6.53 12.18 6.02
N ILE A 11 7.03 13.00 5.10
CA ILE A 11 7.97 12.52 4.06
C ILE A 11 9.31 12.11 4.68
N LEU A 12 9.80 12.86 5.67
CA LEU A 12 11.02 12.49 6.39
C LEU A 12 10.84 11.18 7.15
N GLU A 13 9.68 10.97 7.78
CA GLU A 13 9.34 9.72 8.45
C GLU A 13 9.23 8.55 7.46
N LEU A 14 8.62 8.73 6.29
CA LEU A 14 8.60 7.68 5.24
C LEU A 14 10.02 7.27 4.81
N ILE A 15 10.92 8.24 4.62
CA ILE A 15 12.32 7.97 4.25
C ILE A 15 13.04 7.25 5.39
N TYR A 16 12.85 7.71 6.63
CA TYR A 16 13.40 7.08 7.81
C TYR A 16 12.93 5.63 7.94
N GLN A 17 11.63 5.37 7.83
CA GLN A 17 11.08 4.02 7.89
C GLN A 17 11.57 3.16 6.72
N SER A 18 11.74 3.72 5.52
CA SER A 18 12.30 2.97 4.40
C SER A 18 13.69 2.42 4.71
N ASP A 19 14.56 3.26 5.30
CA ASP A 19 15.91 2.87 5.69
C ASP A 19 15.91 1.97 6.92
N PHE A 20 15.23 2.39 8.00
CA PHE A 20 15.14 1.66 9.26
C PHE A 20 14.55 0.28 9.08
N GLN A 21 13.53 0.11 8.23
CA GLN A 21 12.90 -1.18 7.95
C GLN A 21 13.68 -1.99 6.90
N GLY A 22 14.56 -1.35 6.12
CA GLY A 22 15.26 -1.98 4.98
C GLY A 22 14.28 -2.41 3.89
N SER A 23 13.17 -1.69 3.74
CA SER A 23 12.10 -2.03 2.82
C SER A 23 12.44 -1.65 1.38
N ASP A 24 11.92 -2.42 0.44
CA ASP A 24 12.04 -2.14 -0.98
C ASP A 24 11.00 -1.13 -1.47
N PHE A 25 9.91 -0.97 -0.70
CA PHE A 25 8.78 -0.13 -1.07
C PHE A 25 8.05 0.30 0.21
N THR A 26 7.99 1.60 0.48
CA THR A 26 7.43 2.17 1.72
C THR A 26 6.36 3.19 1.41
N CYS A 27 5.14 2.97 1.90
CA CYS A 27 3.97 3.81 1.61
C CYS A 27 3.27 4.29 2.88
N PRO A 28 2.55 5.43 2.85
CA PRO A 28 1.62 5.83 3.89
C PRO A 28 0.25 5.16 3.71
N LEU A 29 -0.78 5.60 4.42
CA LEU A 29 -2.18 5.38 4.07
C LEU A 29 -2.79 6.64 3.45
N ASP A 30 -3.63 6.48 2.43
CA ASP A 30 -4.43 7.58 1.89
C ASP A 30 -5.88 7.49 2.38
N PHE A 31 -6.53 8.64 2.54
CA PHE A 31 -7.88 8.67 3.09
C PHE A 31 -8.75 9.78 2.49
N HIS A 32 -10.06 9.62 2.69
CA HIS A 32 -11.03 10.67 2.49
C HIS A 32 -12.06 10.71 3.63
N SER A 33 -12.76 11.82 3.78
CA SER A 33 -13.97 11.87 4.61
C SER A 33 -15.13 11.16 3.91
N VAL A 34 -15.94 10.42 4.67
CA VAL A 34 -17.17 9.82 4.15
C VAL A 34 -18.16 10.91 3.76
N ARG A 35 -18.81 10.76 2.60
CA ARG A 35 -19.79 11.75 2.12
C ARG A 35 -20.94 11.87 3.13
N GLY A 36 -21.16 13.07 3.65
CA GLY A 36 -22.19 13.33 4.65
C GLY A 36 -21.73 13.16 6.11
N TYR A 37 -20.53 12.61 6.36
CA TYR A 37 -19.98 12.40 7.69
C TYR A 37 -18.53 12.91 7.74
N VAL A 38 -18.36 14.22 7.86
CA VAL A 38 -17.05 14.90 7.74
C VAL A 38 -15.98 14.43 8.72
N ASN A 39 -16.35 13.86 9.87
CA ASN A 39 -15.41 13.38 10.88
C ASN A 39 -15.08 11.88 10.76
N THR A 40 -15.81 11.16 9.91
CA THR A 40 -15.55 9.75 9.61
C THR A 40 -14.58 9.67 8.45
N LEU A 41 -13.42 9.04 8.66
CA LEU A 41 -12.39 8.87 7.64
C LEU A 41 -12.34 7.42 7.21
N GLU A 42 -12.24 7.20 5.90
CA GLU A 42 -12.09 5.88 5.29
C GLU A 42 -10.81 5.85 4.45
N PHE A 43 -10.20 4.67 4.42
CA PHE A 43 -9.10 4.36 3.51
C PHE A 43 -9.58 4.47 2.07
N ARG A 44 -8.81 5.17 1.23
CA ARG A 44 -9.26 5.53 -0.12
C ARG A 44 -8.90 4.45 -1.13
N ASP A 45 -7.63 4.08 -1.26
CA ASP A 45 -7.12 3.31 -2.40
C ASP A 45 -7.15 1.78 -2.22
N ASN A 46 -8.33 1.22 -1.98
CA ASN A 46 -8.52 -0.23 -1.91
C ASN A 46 -8.40 -0.93 -3.27
N TRP A 47 -8.42 -0.18 -4.38
CA TRP A 47 -8.22 -0.79 -5.69
C TRP A 47 -6.77 -1.23 -5.88
N VAL A 48 -5.79 -0.49 -5.34
CA VAL A 48 -4.36 -0.82 -5.40
C VAL A 48 -3.89 -1.66 -4.21
N ALA A 49 -4.29 -1.30 -2.99
CA ALA A 49 -3.68 -1.87 -1.79
C ALA A 49 -4.10 -3.32 -1.53
N ARG A 50 -3.10 -4.16 -1.21
CA ARG A 50 -3.26 -5.58 -0.91
C ARG A 50 -2.52 -5.96 0.35
N ASP A 51 -3.18 -6.65 1.25
CA ASP A 51 -2.52 -7.17 2.45
C ASP A 51 -1.50 -8.26 2.11
N ILE A 52 -0.77 -8.72 3.12
CA ILE A 52 0.30 -9.70 2.91
C ILE A 52 -0.22 -11.08 2.50
N GLU A 53 -1.53 -11.33 2.59
CA GLU A 53 -2.19 -12.54 2.10
C GLU A 53 -2.79 -12.34 0.69
N GLY A 54 -2.67 -11.13 0.13
CA GLY A 54 -3.12 -10.80 -1.22
C GLY A 54 -4.58 -10.35 -1.30
N TYR A 55 -5.25 -10.13 -0.17
CA TYR A 55 -6.62 -9.60 -0.12
C TYR A 55 -6.63 -8.09 -0.28
N VAL A 56 -7.75 -7.58 -0.80
CA VAL A 56 -8.01 -6.14 -0.86
C VAL A 56 -8.06 -5.54 0.54
N PHE A 57 -7.52 -4.33 0.71
CA PHE A 57 -7.69 -3.59 1.95
C PHE A 57 -9.16 -3.22 2.24
N ASP A 58 -9.55 -3.32 3.51
CA ASP A 58 -10.80 -2.77 4.02
C ASP A 58 -10.79 -1.22 3.99
N LYS A 59 -11.98 -0.62 3.94
CA LYS A 59 -12.16 0.84 4.01
C LYS A 59 -11.94 1.38 5.43
N GLU A 60 -12.05 0.55 6.46
CA GLU A 60 -11.82 0.97 7.83
C GLU A 60 -10.34 1.31 8.07
N LEU A 61 -10.03 2.60 8.25
CA LEU A 61 -8.65 3.10 8.32
C LEU A 61 -7.79 2.46 9.44
N ASN A 62 -8.41 2.06 10.55
CA ASN A 62 -7.71 1.41 11.67
C ASN A 62 -7.60 -0.12 11.51
N SER A 63 -8.30 -0.71 10.55
CA SER A 63 -8.39 -2.16 10.33
C SER A 63 -8.31 -2.53 8.85
N VAL A 64 -7.46 -1.84 8.08
CA VAL A 64 -7.37 -2.04 6.61
C VAL A 64 -6.96 -3.45 6.19
N SER A 65 -6.25 -4.19 7.04
CA SER A 65 -5.72 -5.53 6.72
C SER A 65 -6.56 -6.62 7.37
N TYR A 66 -6.78 -7.74 6.67
CA TYR A 66 -7.39 -8.94 7.25
C TYR A 66 -6.36 -9.82 7.95
N HIS A 67 -5.09 -9.77 7.52
CA HIS A 67 -3.99 -10.44 8.23
C HIS A 67 -3.87 -9.98 9.71
N PRO A 68 -3.93 -10.88 10.70
CA PRO A 68 -4.04 -10.52 12.13
C PRO A 68 -2.90 -9.64 12.67
N GLU A 69 -1.63 -9.94 12.35
CA GLU A 69 -0.51 -9.12 12.86
C GLU A 69 -0.49 -7.74 12.21
N SER A 70 -0.77 -7.66 10.90
CA SER A 70 -0.81 -6.38 10.17
C SER A 70 -1.94 -5.49 10.70
N LYS A 71 -3.09 -6.07 11.02
CA LYS A 71 -4.19 -5.37 11.69
C LYS A 71 -3.76 -4.81 13.04
N LEU A 72 -3.18 -5.63 13.91
CA LEU A 72 -2.71 -5.21 15.23
C LEU A 72 -1.64 -4.11 15.15
N ARG A 73 -0.71 -4.21 14.20
CA ARG A 73 0.30 -3.17 13.94
C ARG A 73 -0.35 -1.86 13.50
N ASN A 74 -1.36 -1.90 12.62
CA ASN A 74 -2.09 -0.71 12.21
C ASN A 74 -2.79 0.00 13.38
N GLU A 75 -3.46 -0.77 14.25
CA GLU A 75 -4.09 -0.26 15.48
C GLU A 75 -3.08 0.45 16.40
N GLN A 76 -1.83 -0.03 16.42
CA GLN A 76 -0.73 0.53 17.21
C GLN A 76 0.08 1.62 16.49
N ARG A 77 -0.33 1.99 15.26
CA ARG A 77 0.39 2.91 14.37
C ARG A 77 1.83 2.48 14.10
N LEU A 78 2.05 1.17 14.00
CA LEU A 78 3.35 0.59 13.67
C LEU A 78 3.39 0.16 12.21
N PRO A 79 4.56 0.24 11.54
CA PRO A 79 4.72 -0.27 10.19
C PRO A 79 4.32 -1.74 10.09
N PHE A 80 3.71 -2.12 8.96
CA PHE A 80 3.34 -3.51 8.68
C PHE A 80 3.60 -3.89 7.22
N GLN A 81 3.90 -5.17 6.99
CA GLN A 81 4.17 -5.72 5.65
C GLN A 81 2.87 -5.93 4.87
N VAL A 82 2.96 -5.71 3.56
CA VAL A 82 1.84 -5.80 2.61
C VAL A 82 2.31 -6.43 1.31
N GLN A 83 1.39 -6.93 0.48
CA GLN A 83 1.73 -7.31 -0.88
C GLN A 83 1.84 -6.07 -1.78
N CYS A 84 0.94 -5.09 -1.66
CA CYS A 84 1.04 -3.87 -2.45
C CYS A 84 0.44 -2.67 -1.74
N SER A 85 1.06 -1.52 -1.94
CA SER A 85 0.53 -0.21 -1.58
C SER A 85 1.23 0.88 -2.43
N TRP A 86 0.58 2.03 -2.59
CA TRP A 86 1.17 3.24 -3.18
C TRP A 86 0.67 4.49 -2.47
N ASN A 87 -0.66 4.58 -2.31
CA ASN A 87 -1.33 5.54 -1.43
C ASN A 87 -0.84 7.00 -1.61
N GLY A 88 -0.58 7.39 -2.85
CA GLY A 88 -0.19 8.74 -3.27
C GLY A 88 1.31 9.08 -3.21
N VAL A 89 2.09 8.45 -2.33
CA VAL A 89 3.55 8.64 -2.29
C VAL A 89 4.22 7.36 -1.80
N ALA A 90 5.34 7.01 -2.43
CA ALA A 90 6.15 5.89 -1.99
C ALA A 90 7.64 6.24 -2.03
N VAL A 91 8.40 5.66 -1.11
CA VAL A 91 9.85 5.53 -1.20
C VAL A 91 10.15 4.17 -1.80
N LEU A 92 10.91 4.15 -2.90
CA LEU A 92 11.21 2.94 -3.64
C LEU A 92 12.70 2.63 -3.58
N ASN A 93 13.05 1.36 -3.39
CA ASN A 93 14.38 0.86 -3.70
C ASN A 93 14.62 1.09 -5.20
N SER A 94 15.69 1.83 -5.50
CA SER A 94 15.99 2.27 -6.85
C SER A 94 16.70 1.19 -7.68
N LYS A 95 17.32 0.19 -7.04
CA LYS A 95 18.09 -0.88 -7.69
C LYS A 95 17.35 -1.59 -8.83
N PRO A 96 16.06 -1.95 -8.71
CA PRO A 96 15.32 -2.59 -9.79
C PRO A 96 15.29 -1.79 -11.11
N PHE A 97 15.46 -0.47 -11.06
CA PHE A 97 15.30 0.41 -12.22
C PHE A 97 16.58 0.64 -13.03
N TYR A 98 17.75 0.22 -12.53
CA TYR A 98 19.04 0.40 -13.20
C TYR A 98 19.93 -0.85 -13.19
N ASP A 99 19.44 -2.00 -12.72
CA ASP A 99 20.15 -3.27 -12.84
C ASP A 99 20.21 -3.77 -14.30
N LYS A 100 20.84 -4.93 -14.55
CA LYS A 100 21.04 -5.49 -15.91
C LYS A 100 19.75 -5.66 -16.73
N ASP A 101 18.63 -5.92 -16.06
CA ASP A 101 17.29 -5.94 -16.65
C ASP A 101 16.39 -4.91 -15.93
N PRO A 102 16.42 -3.63 -16.33
CA PRO A 102 15.72 -2.56 -15.63
C PRO A 102 14.19 -2.72 -15.60
N LEU A 103 13.56 -2.39 -14.48
CA LEU A 103 12.11 -2.28 -14.40
C LEU A 103 11.64 -1.12 -15.27
N ARG A 104 10.48 -1.33 -15.91
CA ARG A 104 9.80 -0.35 -16.74
C ARG A 104 8.32 -0.38 -16.40
N PHE A 105 7.73 0.81 -16.28
CA PHE A 105 6.29 0.94 -16.21
C PHE A 105 5.67 0.34 -17.48
N ARG A 106 4.59 -0.41 -17.28
CA ARG A 106 3.97 -1.22 -18.32
C ARG A 106 2.46 -1.32 -18.10
N ARG A 107 1.77 -1.77 -19.15
CA ARG A 107 0.41 -2.27 -19.05
C ARG A 107 0.40 -3.75 -18.65
N SER A 108 -0.77 -4.22 -18.22
CA SER A 108 -1.07 -5.65 -18.06
C SER A 108 -0.86 -6.42 -19.36
N ARG A 109 -0.28 -7.63 -19.26
CA ARG A 109 -0.06 -8.57 -20.36
C ARG A 109 -1.33 -9.36 -20.64
N VAL A 110 -2.09 -8.91 -21.63
CA VAL A 110 -3.42 -9.46 -21.97
C VAL A 110 -3.31 -10.93 -22.41
N ASP A 111 -2.23 -11.29 -23.09
CA ASP A 111 -1.94 -12.63 -23.60
C ASP A 111 -1.64 -13.67 -22.51
N THR A 112 -1.20 -13.23 -21.33
CA THR A 112 -0.90 -14.13 -20.19
C THR A 112 -2.03 -14.24 -19.18
N GLY A 113 -3.19 -13.61 -19.46
CA GLY A 113 -4.31 -13.56 -18.52
C GLY A 113 -4.05 -12.67 -17.29
N GLU A 114 -3.07 -11.76 -17.38
CA GLU A 114 -2.79 -10.81 -16.31
C GLU A 114 -3.96 -9.83 -16.15
N CYS A 115 -4.31 -9.51 -14.91
CA CYS A 115 -5.38 -8.55 -14.63
C CYS A 115 -5.05 -7.17 -15.20
N SER A 116 -6.07 -6.49 -15.76
CA SER A 116 -5.94 -5.06 -16.11
C SER A 116 -6.00 -4.20 -14.84
N ALA A 117 -4.88 -4.19 -14.12
CA ALA A 117 -4.68 -3.49 -12.86
C ALA A 117 -4.05 -2.10 -13.08
N SER A 118 -4.02 -1.29 -12.01
CA SER A 118 -3.32 -0.01 -12.02
C SER A 118 -1.82 -0.21 -12.26
N GLU A 119 -1.16 0.83 -12.79
CA GLU A 119 0.31 0.86 -12.91
C GLU A 119 0.99 0.62 -11.54
N CYS A 120 0.42 1.15 -10.46
CA CYS A 120 0.94 0.96 -9.10
C CYS A 120 0.89 -0.52 -8.66
N SER A 121 -0.22 -1.22 -8.93
CA SER A 121 -0.35 -2.65 -8.64
C SER A 121 0.63 -3.47 -9.47
N LEU A 122 0.77 -3.16 -10.76
CA LEU A 122 1.72 -3.83 -11.64
C LEU A 122 3.16 -3.60 -11.18
N LEU A 123 3.50 -2.39 -10.71
CA LEU A 123 4.82 -2.09 -10.16
C LEU A 123 5.11 -2.93 -8.90
N CYS A 124 4.17 -3.03 -7.95
CA CYS A 124 4.32 -3.90 -6.79
C CYS A 124 4.57 -5.35 -7.22
N ASN A 125 3.76 -5.85 -8.15
CA ASN A 125 3.86 -7.22 -8.66
C ASN A 125 5.23 -7.47 -9.32
N ASP A 126 5.73 -6.52 -10.10
CA ASP A 126 7.03 -6.61 -10.74
C ASP A 126 8.20 -6.55 -9.73
N PHE A 127 8.05 -5.76 -8.65
CA PHE A 127 8.99 -5.78 -7.52
C PHE A 127 9.02 -7.17 -6.86
N TRP A 128 7.84 -7.75 -6.57
CA TRP A 128 7.72 -9.09 -5.99
C TRP A 128 8.34 -10.18 -6.87
N ASP A 129 8.06 -10.15 -8.18
CA ASP A 129 8.62 -11.10 -9.16
C ASP A 129 10.15 -10.98 -9.30
N ARG A 130 10.72 -9.82 -8.97
CA ARG A 130 12.18 -9.60 -8.98
C ARG A 130 12.86 -9.82 -7.63
N GLY A 131 12.12 -10.27 -6.61
CA GLY A 131 12.69 -10.54 -5.30
C GLY A 131 12.76 -9.33 -4.36
N TYR A 132 12.23 -8.18 -4.77
CA TYR A 132 12.14 -6.98 -3.94
C TYR A 132 10.81 -6.98 -3.18
N ARG A 133 10.75 -7.81 -2.16
CA ARG A 133 9.50 -8.27 -1.52
C ARG A 133 9.21 -7.62 -0.18
N ARG A 134 10.07 -6.71 0.27
CA ARG A 134 9.89 -5.98 1.53
C ARG A 134 9.05 -4.73 1.29
N ILE A 135 7.75 -4.92 1.07
CA ILE A 135 6.79 -3.82 0.88
C ILE A 135 6.05 -3.56 2.19
N ILE A 136 6.02 -2.30 2.64
CA ILE A 136 5.45 -1.91 3.92
C ILE A 136 4.54 -0.69 3.82
N VAL A 137 3.60 -0.60 4.74
CA VAL A 137 2.80 0.59 5.02
C VAL A 137 3.22 1.17 6.37
N VAL A 138 3.32 2.49 6.44
CA VAL A 138 3.56 3.28 7.66
C VAL A 138 2.25 3.98 8.05
N PRO A 139 1.41 3.38 8.92
CA PRO A 139 0.05 3.85 9.19
C PRO A 139 -0.05 5.08 10.09
N GLU A 140 1.07 5.53 10.66
CA GLU A 140 1.17 6.82 11.35
C GLU A 140 1.06 8.00 10.36
N ILE A 141 1.34 7.74 9.08
CA ILE A 141 1.36 8.75 8.03
C ILE A 141 0.09 8.65 7.21
N LEU A 142 -0.69 9.72 7.21
CA LEU A 142 -1.95 9.82 6.49
C LEU A 142 -1.87 10.95 5.47
N VAL A 143 -2.16 10.65 4.21
CA VAL A 143 -2.17 11.63 3.12
C VAL A 143 -3.54 11.73 2.47
N SER A 144 -3.83 12.86 1.81
CA SER A 144 -5.12 13.02 1.12
C SER A 144 -5.01 13.81 -0.17
N TYR A 145 -5.85 13.45 -1.14
CA TYR A 145 -5.95 14.15 -2.43
C TYR A 145 -6.80 15.43 -2.37
N ARG A 146 -7.35 15.79 -1.19
CA ARG A 146 -8.15 17.00 -1.03
C ARG A 146 -7.75 17.76 0.21
N LEU A 147 -7.57 19.08 0.07
CA LEU A 147 -7.21 19.97 1.18
C LEU A 147 -8.22 19.87 2.33
N GLN A 148 -9.52 19.83 2.01
CA GLN A 148 -10.60 19.72 3.00
C GLN A 148 -10.48 18.47 3.90
N ASN A 149 -9.89 17.39 3.40
CA ASN A 149 -9.68 16.16 4.16
C ASN A 149 -8.38 16.24 4.95
N ALA A 150 -7.32 16.78 4.34
CA ALA A 150 -6.01 16.93 4.98
C ALA A 150 -6.09 17.77 6.27
N VAL A 151 -6.90 18.83 6.30
CA VAL A 151 -7.08 19.66 7.51
C VAL A 151 -7.73 18.91 8.68
N LEU A 152 -8.42 17.79 8.44
CA LEU A 152 -9.02 16.96 9.49
C LEU A 152 -7.98 16.17 10.30
N LEU A 153 -6.74 16.08 9.80
CA LEU A 153 -5.66 15.37 10.49
C LEU A 153 -5.08 16.15 11.67
N GLY A 154 -5.17 17.48 11.67
CA GLY A 154 -4.57 18.33 12.70
C GLY A 154 -4.93 17.88 14.13
N PRO A 155 -6.23 17.71 14.45
CA PRO A 155 -6.65 17.17 15.75
C PRO A 155 -6.24 15.72 15.99
N LYS A 156 -6.08 14.90 14.94
CA LYS A 156 -5.78 13.46 15.04
C LYS A 156 -4.30 13.17 15.32
N TYR A 157 -3.37 13.97 14.79
CA TYR A 157 -1.95 13.87 15.15
C TYR A 157 -1.70 14.17 16.64
N ASN A 158 -2.59 14.93 17.30
CA ASN A 158 -2.50 15.18 18.73
C ASN A 158 -2.93 13.97 19.60
N LEU A 159 -3.56 12.94 19.02
CA LEU A 159 -4.03 11.74 19.72
C LEU A 159 -3.04 10.56 19.67
N THR A 160 -2.09 10.60 18.74
CA THR A 160 -1.03 9.59 18.56
C THR A 160 -0.20 9.29 19.83
N PRO A 161 0.08 10.25 20.74
CA PRO A 161 0.89 9.99 21.94
C PRO A 161 0.29 9.01 22.95
N ASN A 162 -1.02 8.72 22.89
CA ASN A 162 -1.71 7.85 23.85
C ASN A 162 -1.87 6.40 23.36
N ILE A 163 -1.24 6.02 22.25
CA ILE A 163 -1.37 4.69 21.68
C ILE A 163 -0.39 3.73 22.37
N THR A 164 -0.93 2.72 23.05
CA THR A 164 -0.13 1.65 23.65
C THR A 164 0.43 0.75 22.56
N ARG A 165 1.76 0.71 22.44
CA ARG A 165 2.49 -0.18 21.52
C ARG A 165 2.96 -1.41 22.29
N THR A 166 2.55 -2.59 21.84
CA THR A 166 2.98 -3.88 22.41
C THR A 166 3.94 -4.63 21.50
N LEU A 167 3.98 -4.27 20.21
CA LEU A 167 4.88 -4.85 19.23
C LEU A 167 6.10 -3.95 19.00
N GLU A 168 7.19 -4.56 18.55
CA GLU A 168 8.36 -3.82 18.07
C GLU A 168 8.06 -3.14 16.73
N GLU A 169 8.64 -1.95 16.55
CA GLU A 169 8.49 -1.16 15.34
C GLU A 169 9.14 -1.81 14.12
N LYS A 170 10.28 -2.48 14.32
CA LYS A 170 10.96 -3.24 13.28
C LYS A 170 10.13 -4.47 12.91
N ILE A 171 9.78 -4.60 11.63
CA ILE A 171 8.95 -5.70 11.15
C ILE A 171 9.80 -6.98 11.02
N LYS A 172 9.19 -8.12 11.36
CA LYS A 172 9.70 -9.44 10.97
C LYS A 172 9.01 -9.82 9.66
N TYR A 173 9.75 -9.79 8.56
CA TYR A 173 9.20 -10.08 7.25
C TYR A 173 8.82 -11.56 7.12
N ILE A 174 7.68 -11.81 6.48
CA ILE A 174 7.17 -13.13 6.13
C ILE A 174 7.06 -13.27 4.60
N ASP A 175 6.99 -14.52 4.14
CA ASP A 175 6.76 -14.83 2.74
C ASP A 175 5.41 -14.27 2.27
N GLY A 176 5.36 -13.83 1.02
CA GLY A 176 4.15 -13.26 0.42
C GLY A 176 3.19 -14.31 -0.15
N PRO A 177 2.08 -13.86 -0.72
CA PRO A 177 1.04 -14.75 -1.22
C PRO A 177 1.37 -15.26 -2.63
N GLU A 178 1.00 -16.50 -2.94
CA GLU A 178 1.18 -17.08 -4.29
C GLU A 178 0.25 -16.44 -5.34
N LYS A 179 -0.91 -15.97 -4.89
CA LYS A 179 -1.90 -15.30 -5.73
C LYS A 179 -2.37 -14.03 -5.05
N VAL A 180 -2.69 -13.03 -5.87
CA VAL A 180 -3.16 -11.73 -5.40
C VAL A 180 -4.53 -11.46 -6.01
N SER A 181 -5.45 -10.99 -5.19
CA SER A 181 -6.77 -10.55 -5.64
C SER A 181 -6.63 -9.36 -6.61
N CYS A 182 -7.44 -9.34 -7.65
CA CYS A 182 -7.51 -8.24 -8.59
C CYS A 182 -8.90 -8.06 -9.18
N TYR A 183 -9.30 -6.81 -9.31
CA TYR A 183 -10.52 -6.37 -9.97
C TYR A 183 -10.12 -5.62 -11.24
N SER A 184 -10.36 -6.24 -12.40
CA SER A 184 -9.93 -5.70 -13.70
C SER A 184 -10.78 -4.50 -14.09
N LEU A 185 -10.14 -3.42 -14.55
CA LEU A 185 -10.80 -2.34 -15.28
C LEU A 185 -10.76 -2.65 -16.78
N GLU A 186 -11.84 -3.25 -17.29
CA GLU A 186 -12.02 -3.55 -18.71
C GLU A 186 -13.22 -2.74 -19.22
N GLY A 187 -13.02 -1.75 -20.09
CA GLY A 187 -14.11 -0.98 -20.71
C GLY A 187 -13.92 0.54 -20.69
N THR A 188 -15.03 1.30 -20.73
CA THR A 188 -15.08 2.77 -20.65
C THR A 188 -15.30 3.30 -19.24
N GLU A 189 -15.15 2.45 -18.23
CA GLU A 189 -15.41 2.78 -16.84
C GLU A 189 -14.21 3.49 -16.23
N PHE A 190 -14.46 4.65 -15.62
CA PHE A 190 -13.42 5.52 -15.07
C PHE A 190 -13.23 5.34 -13.55
N ASP A 191 -14.25 4.83 -12.84
CA ASP A 191 -14.32 4.95 -11.37
C ASP A 191 -14.45 3.63 -10.62
N SER A 192 -14.85 2.51 -11.25
CA SER A 192 -15.00 1.22 -10.57
C SER A 192 -14.85 0.04 -11.51
N PRO A 193 -14.18 -1.06 -11.10
CA PRO A 193 -14.05 -2.26 -11.90
C PRO A 193 -15.41 -2.98 -12.04
N SER A 194 -15.80 -3.28 -13.28
CA SER A 194 -17.00 -4.09 -13.60
C SER A 194 -16.79 -5.59 -13.53
N GLN A 195 -15.54 -6.05 -13.58
CA GLN A 195 -15.22 -7.47 -13.60
C GLN A 195 -15.21 -8.05 -12.18
N SER A 196 -15.65 -9.30 -12.07
CA SER A 196 -15.55 -10.07 -10.83
C SER A 196 -14.10 -10.20 -10.37
N GLU A 197 -13.92 -10.37 -9.07
CA GLU A 197 -12.61 -10.65 -8.49
C GLU A 197 -11.93 -11.85 -9.17
N LYS A 198 -10.64 -11.70 -9.47
CA LYS A 198 -9.77 -12.75 -9.99
C LYS A 198 -8.55 -12.87 -9.10
N TRP A 199 -8.10 -14.10 -8.85
CA TRP A 199 -6.86 -14.38 -8.12
C TRP A 199 -5.76 -14.76 -9.10
N VAL A 200 -4.74 -13.91 -9.21
CA VAL A 200 -3.70 -14.02 -10.25
C VAL A 200 -2.36 -14.28 -9.61
N ASN A 201 -1.59 -15.21 -10.18
CA ASN A 201 -0.20 -15.40 -9.82
C ASN A 201 0.67 -14.44 -10.65
N TYR A 202 1.35 -13.51 -9.98
CA TYR A 202 2.24 -12.54 -10.62
C TYR A 202 3.72 -12.88 -10.46
N THR A 203 4.08 -13.92 -9.70
CA THR A 203 5.48 -14.26 -9.41
C THR A 203 5.89 -15.56 -10.06
N SER A 204 6.95 -15.49 -10.86
CA SER A 204 7.64 -16.63 -11.46
C SER A 204 8.80 -17.13 -10.59
N SER A 205 9.35 -16.24 -9.76
CA SER A 205 10.51 -16.47 -8.89
C SER A 205 10.13 -16.84 -7.45
N GLY A 206 8.85 -17.11 -7.20
CA GLY A 206 8.29 -17.43 -5.89
C GLY A 206 8.01 -16.22 -4.99
N THR A 207 7.67 -16.49 -3.74
CA THR A 207 7.15 -15.47 -2.79
C THR A 207 8.05 -15.26 -1.56
N LYS A 208 9.19 -15.94 -1.50
CA LYS A 208 10.07 -15.92 -0.32
C LYS A 208 10.73 -14.58 -0.09
N VAL A 209 10.68 -14.05 1.13
CA VAL A 209 11.47 -12.86 1.47
C VAL A 209 12.87 -13.28 1.90
N LEU A 210 13.88 -12.83 1.16
CA LEU A 210 15.31 -13.13 1.39
C LEU A 210 16.02 -11.99 2.13
#